data_AF-A0A7Y1ZUT9-F1
#
_entry.id   AF-A0A7Y1ZUT9-F1
#
_cell.length_a   1.000
_cell.length_b   1.000
_cell.length_c   1.000
_cell.angle_alpha   90.00
_cell.angle_beta   90.00
_cell.angle_gamma   90.00
#
_symmetry.space_group_name_H-M   'P 1'
#
loop_
_entity.id
_entity.type
_entity.pdbx_description
1 polymer ?
#
loop_
_entity_poly.entity_id
_entity_poly.type
_entity_poly.pdbx_seq_one_letter_code
_entity_poly.pdbx_strand_id
1 'polypeptide(L)'
;MSRLTPRSGSAIGRRDALRIGGTTLSLAAIVVACGDDRTGDSDPGRVGLAPLPTVLPEFEVDDAVLLRTAASLENTVVSVHATARELGVFDGSFATIADRAVANHSARASAMNDLAVAAGGTAWDDVNPWYVERSITPILDAVGDSDDAARDAINLAITLENLLAATYQEMASTLTSADARAAALEACAQSGRHSAALVLAAFGVANRFSPALVGEEATRTAAGVNRQYAIPGTFGQLGQFELVAGPQDVNGVRSTFLLATPAANSYIYNELSGA
;
A
#
# COMPACT_ATOMS: atom_id res chain seq x y z
N MET A 1 4.76 -23.74 68.15
CA MET A 1 4.41 -22.56 68.99
C MET A 1 4.64 -21.32 68.13
N SER A 2 3.58 -20.68 67.64
CA SER A 2 2.96 -19.44 68.20
C SER A 2 3.85 -18.22 67.92
N ARG A 3 3.46 -17.08 67.32
CA ARG A 3 2.22 -16.51 66.78
C ARG A 3 2.64 -15.29 65.94
N LEU A 4 1.86 -14.95 64.91
CA LEU A 4 1.87 -13.64 64.23
C LEU A 4 1.39 -12.52 65.18
N THR A 5 2.00 -11.35 65.08
CA THR A 5 1.34 -10.03 65.26
C THR A 5 2.00 -8.93 64.41
N PRO A 6 1.25 -7.91 63.95
CA PRO A 6 1.58 -7.09 62.78
C PRO A 6 1.97 -5.64 63.13
N ARG A 7 2.54 -4.90 62.17
CA ARG A 7 2.32 -3.44 62.08
C ARG A 7 2.54 -2.84 60.68
N SER A 8 1.46 -2.22 60.23
CA SER A 8 1.15 -1.37 59.07
C SER A 8 2.23 -0.48 58.44
N GLY A 9 2.39 -0.61 57.12
CA GLY A 9 2.12 0.41 56.08
C GLY A 9 2.87 1.76 56.06
N SER A 10 3.46 2.08 54.91
CA SER A 10 3.16 3.35 54.22
C SER A 10 3.35 3.21 52.71
N ALA A 11 2.23 3.36 52.00
CA ALA A 11 2.19 3.65 50.57
C ALA A 11 2.84 5.02 50.30
N ILE A 12 3.47 5.16 49.14
CA ILE A 12 3.92 6.46 48.61
C ILE A 12 2.67 7.34 48.48
N GLY A 13 2.62 8.41 49.26
CA GLY A 13 1.45 9.27 49.39
C GLY A 13 1.43 10.37 48.34
N ARG A 14 0.22 10.84 47.98
CA ARG A 14 -0.03 11.95 47.04
C ARG A 14 0.68 13.28 47.38
N ARG A 15 1.28 13.40 48.57
CA ARG A 15 2.07 14.57 49.00
C ARG A 15 3.53 14.53 48.55
N ASP A 16 4.08 13.38 48.18
CA ASP A 16 5.46 13.28 47.68
C ASP A 16 5.56 13.60 46.18
N ALA A 17 4.49 13.40 45.42
CA ALA A 17 4.41 13.77 44.01
C ALA A 17 4.38 15.29 43.75
N LEU A 18 3.94 16.08 44.74
CA LEU A 18 3.86 17.55 44.64
C LEU A 18 5.16 18.28 45.00
N ARG A 19 6.21 17.57 45.45
CA ARG A 19 7.53 18.16 45.74
C ARG A 19 8.51 18.12 44.57
N ILE A 20 8.21 17.40 43.49
CA ILE A 20 9.09 17.32 42.31
C ILE A 20 8.54 18.14 41.12
N GLY A 21 7.25 18.46 41.09
CA GLY A 21 6.61 19.26 40.02
C GLY A 21 6.68 20.79 40.16
N GLY A 22 7.56 21.32 41.01
CA GLY A 22 7.53 22.72 41.45
C GLY A 22 8.70 23.59 40.97
N THR A 23 8.96 23.68 39.66
CA THR A 23 9.92 24.66 39.12
C THR A 23 9.50 25.22 37.76
N THR A 24 9.69 26.54 37.61
CA THR A 24 9.59 27.40 36.41
C THR A 24 8.21 27.82 35.89
N LEU A 25 7.51 28.67 36.65
CA LEU A 25 6.74 29.79 36.09
C LEU A 25 7.35 31.09 36.62
N SER A 26 8.19 31.72 35.80
CA SER A 26 8.77 33.03 36.08
C SER A 26 9.07 33.74 34.77
N LEU A 27 8.02 34.18 34.08
CA LEU A 27 8.14 35.12 32.96
C LEU A 27 7.00 36.15 33.06
N ALA A 28 7.14 37.08 33.99
CA ALA A 28 6.34 38.29 34.00
C ALA A 28 7.27 39.46 34.29
N ALA A 29 7.27 40.45 33.38
CA ALA A 29 7.89 41.79 33.52
C ALA A 29 9.24 42.10 32.84
N ILE A 30 9.54 41.60 31.64
CA ILE A 30 10.46 42.31 30.72
C ILE A 30 9.98 42.18 29.27
N VAL A 31 9.03 43.01 28.83
CA VAL A 31 8.99 43.71 27.51
C VAL A 31 7.86 44.77 27.59
N VAL A 32 8.06 45.83 28.38
CA VAL A 32 7.26 47.08 28.31
C VAL A 32 8.23 48.24 28.07
N ALA A 33 8.99 48.16 26.98
CA ALA A 33 9.92 49.24 26.62
C ALA A 33 10.19 49.41 25.12
N CYS A 34 9.40 48.79 24.23
CA CYS A 34 9.55 48.99 22.78
C CYS A 34 8.21 49.09 22.03
N GLY A 35 7.17 49.63 22.68
CA GLY A 35 5.81 49.61 22.13
C GLY A 35 5.03 50.87 22.45
N ASP A 36 5.54 52.05 22.08
CA ASP A 36 4.74 53.28 22.16
C ASP A 36 4.12 53.69 20.82
N ASP A 37 4.34 52.95 19.71
CA ASP A 37 3.66 53.22 18.42
C ASP A 37 3.46 51.97 17.55
N ARG A 38 2.88 50.90 18.11
CA ARG A 38 2.40 49.76 17.30
C ARG A 38 0.93 49.47 17.59
N THR A 39 0.05 50.01 16.76
CA THR A 39 -1.32 49.51 16.61
C THR A 39 -1.26 48.18 15.86
N GLY A 40 -0.97 47.10 16.60
CA GLY A 40 -1.04 45.73 16.12
C GLY A 40 -2.37 45.10 16.51
N ASP A 41 -2.89 44.25 15.62
CA ASP A 41 -4.06 43.40 15.86
C ASP A 41 -3.87 42.56 17.14
N SER A 42 -4.95 42.43 17.92
CA SER A 42 -4.98 41.70 19.20
C SER A 42 -4.98 40.19 19.06
N ASP A 43 -4.98 39.68 17.83
CA ASP A 43 -4.91 38.25 17.56
C ASP A 43 -3.53 37.66 17.89
N PRO A 44 -3.45 36.42 18.43
CA PRO A 44 -2.20 35.81 18.86
C PRO A 44 -1.13 35.82 17.77
N GLY A 45 0.00 36.45 18.06
CA GLY A 45 1.09 36.73 17.11
C GLY A 45 1.57 35.51 16.33
N ARG A 46 1.11 35.39 15.08
CA ARG A 46 1.73 34.54 14.07
C ARG A 46 2.94 35.28 13.47
N VAL A 47 4.14 34.91 13.88
CA VAL A 47 5.35 35.27 13.12
C VAL A 47 5.42 34.39 11.88
N GLY A 48 5.13 34.99 10.72
CA GLY A 48 5.04 34.31 9.43
C GLY A 48 3.58 34.07 9.02
N LEU A 49 3.16 34.69 7.91
CA LEU A 49 2.00 34.23 7.17
C LEU A 49 2.45 32.95 6.45
N ALA A 50 2.23 31.78 7.06
CA ALA A 50 2.19 30.56 6.27
C ALA A 50 1.16 30.82 5.15
N PRO A 51 1.52 30.64 3.86
CA PRO A 51 0.54 30.71 2.80
C PRO A 51 -0.64 29.86 3.21
N LEU A 52 -1.86 30.40 3.07
CA LEU A 52 -3.04 29.57 3.27
C LEU A 52 -2.85 28.33 2.38
N PRO A 53 -2.95 27.12 2.95
CA PRO A 53 -2.82 25.93 2.13
C PRO A 53 -3.81 26.07 0.98
N THR A 54 -3.35 25.86 -0.24
CA THR A 54 -4.24 25.82 -1.40
C THR A 54 -5.30 24.77 -1.09
N VAL A 55 -6.55 25.19 -1.01
CA VAL A 55 -7.67 24.26 -0.83
C VAL A 55 -7.69 23.39 -2.07
N LEU A 56 -7.32 22.12 -1.91
CA LEU A 56 -7.43 21.16 -2.99
C LEU A 56 -8.92 20.92 -3.25
N PRO A 57 -9.32 20.80 -4.53
CA PRO A 57 -10.66 20.36 -4.83
C PRO A 57 -10.91 19.01 -4.17
N GLU A 58 -12.02 18.89 -3.46
CA GLU A 58 -12.50 17.61 -2.94
C GLU A 58 -13.38 16.99 -4.02
N PHE A 59 -12.92 15.88 -4.58
CA PHE A 59 -13.65 15.14 -5.60
C PHE A 59 -14.37 13.97 -4.95
N GLU A 60 -15.60 13.73 -5.40
CA GLU A 60 -16.40 12.61 -4.93
C GLU A 60 -15.77 11.28 -5.40
N VAL A 61 -15.78 10.28 -4.51
CA VAL A 61 -15.37 8.91 -4.83
C VAL A 61 -16.63 8.06 -4.95
N ASP A 62 -17.14 7.97 -6.16
CA ASP A 62 -18.32 7.16 -6.51
C ASP A 62 -17.90 5.79 -7.09
N ASP A 63 -18.90 4.96 -7.42
CA ASP A 63 -18.66 3.65 -8.06
C ASP A 63 -17.84 3.79 -9.35
N ALA A 64 -18.06 4.84 -10.14
CA ALA A 64 -17.34 5.06 -11.40
C ALA A 64 -15.85 5.33 -11.15
N VAL A 65 -15.49 6.16 -10.17
CA VAL A 65 -14.10 6.43 -9.77
C VAL A 65 -13.40 5.15 -9.32
N LEU A 66 -14.06 4.32 -8.50
CA LEU A 66 -13.49 3.06 -8.04
C LEU A 66 -13.27 2.07 -9.19
N LEU A 67 -14.24 1.95 -10.10
CA LEU A 67 -14.16 1.03 -11.25
C LEU A 67 -13.13 1.49 -12.29
N ARG A 68 -13.03 2.80 -12.56
CA ARG A 68 -11.95 3.38 -13.38
C ARG A 68 -10.59 3.14 -12.76
N THR A 69 -10.49 3.27 -11.44
CA THR A 69 -9.26 2.97 -10.70
C THR A 69 -8.90 1.49 -10.86
N ALA A 70 -9.86 0.57 -10.72
CA ALA A 70 -9.64 -0.85 -10.93
C ALA A 70 -9.12 -1.13 -12.35
N ALA A 71 -9.78 -0.60 -13.39
CA ALA A 71 -9.34 -0.73 -14.78
C ALA A 71 -7.90 -0.24 -14.99
N SER A 72 -7.56 0.93 -14.43
CA SER A 72 -6.20 1.48 -14.54
C SER A 72 -5.13 0.59 -13.90
N LEU A 73 -5.45 -0.09 -12.80
CA LEU A 73 -4.54 -1.04 -12.16
C LEU A 73 -4.37 -2.31 -12.98
N GLU A 74 -5.45 -2.83 -13.57
CA GLU A 74 -5.36 -3.97 -14.50
C GLU A 74 -4.45 -3.65 -15.68
N ASN A 75 -4.62 -2.47 -16.29
CA ASN A 75 -3.75 -2.00 -17.38
C ASN A 75 -2.30 -1.82 -16.93
N THR A 76 -2.10 -1.36 -15.68
CA THR A 76 -0.76 -1.25 -15.09
C THR A 76 -0.09 -2.63 -14.99
N VAL A 77 -0.82 -3.67 -14.55
CA VAL A 77 -0.28 -5.03 -14.47
C VAL A 77 -0.01 -5.61 -15.86
N VAL A 78 -0.86 -5.35 -16.85
CA VAL A 78 -0.61 -5.71 -18.26
C VAL A 78 0.70 -5.08 -18.75
N SER A 79 0.90 -3.79 -18.48
CA SER A 79 2.12 -3.05 -18.85
C SER A 79 3.36 -3.66 -18.18
N VAL A 80 3.31 -3.97 -16.89
CA VAL A 80 4.41 -4.64 -16.17
C VAL A 80 4.76 -5.99 -16.79
N HIS A 81 3.76 -6.80 -17.15
CA HIS A 81 4.00 -8.08 -17.82
C HIS A 81 4.63 -7.91 -19.22
N ALA A 82 4.26 -6.86 -19.95
CA ALA A 82 4.89 -6.53 -21.23
C ALA A 82 6.37 -6.20 -21.04
N THR A 83 6.71 -5.32 -20.09
CA THR A 83 8.11 -4.99 -19.77
C THR A 83 8.90 -6.22 -19.31
N ALA A 84 8.32 -7.06 -18.45
CA ALA A 84 8.97 -8.29 -17.99
C ALA A 84 9.24 -9.28 -19.15
N ARG A 85 8.33 -9.37 -20.14
CA ARG A 85 8.59 -10.15 -21.36
C ARG A 85 9.78 -9.60 -22.16
N GLU A 86 9.90 -8.28 -22.29
CA GLU A 86 11.04 -7.66 -23.00
C GLU A 86 12.38 -7.93 -22.31
N LEU A 87 12.38 -8.07 -20.97
CA LEU A 87 13.56 -8.47 -20.20
C LEU A 87 13.92 -9.96 -20.36
N GLY A 88 13.08 -10.76 -21.04
CA GLY A 88 13.33 -12.19 -21.27
C GLY A 88 13.25 -13.04 -19.99
N VAL A 89 12.64 -12.52 -18.92
CA VAL A 89 12.61 -13.16 -17.61
C VAL A 89 11.58 -14.29 -17.47
N PHE A 90 10.62 -14.38 -18.39
CA PHE A 90 9.57 -15.38 -18.37
C PHE A 90 9.80 -16.43 -19.44
N ASP A 91 10.11 -17.66 -19.03
CA ASP A 91 10.32 -18.80 -19.92
C ASP A 91 9.42 -20.00 -19.59
N GLY A 92 9.46 -21.03 -20.44
CA GLY A 92 8.81 -22.32 -20.21
C GLY A 92 7.33 -22.24 -19.81
N SER A 93 6.96 -22.98 -18.76
CA SER A 93 5.60 -22.99 -18.22
C SER A 93 5.21 -21.66 -17.58
N PHE A 94 6.19 -20.87 -17.13
CA PHE A 94 5.93 -19.57 -16.51
C PHE A 94 5.40 -18.57 -17.55
N ALA A 95 5.98 -18.54 -18.74
CA ALA A 95 5.48 -17.74 -19.85
C ALA A 95 4.01 -18.05 -20.16
N THR A 96 3.60 -19.33 -20.18
CA THR A 96 2.20 -19.71 -20.43
C THR A 96 1.25 -19.19 -19.34
N ILE A 97 1.68 -19.18 -18.08
CA ILE A 97 0.88 -18.64 -16.97
C ILE A 97 0.79 -17.11 -17.09
N ALA A 98 1.90 -16.43 -17.36
CA ALA A 98 1.94 -14.99 -17.56
C ALA A 98 1.04 -14.55 -18.73
N ASP A 99 1.07 -15.27 -19.85
CA ASP A 99 0.22 -15.02 -21.01
C ASP A 99 -1.27 -15.12 -20.69
N ARG A 100 -1.63 -16.14 -19.91
CA ARG A 100 -3.00 -16.30 -19.43
C ARG A 100 -3.37 -15.20 -18.45
N ALA A 101 -2.47 -14.77 -17.56
CA ALA A 101 -2.71 -13.67 -16.64
C ALA A 101 -2.98 -12.36 -17.42
N VAL A 102 -2.12 -12.00 -18.37
CA VAL A 102 -2.30 -10.81 -19.23
C VAL A 102 -3.66 -10.79 -19.94
N ALA A 103 -4.08 -11.91 -20.52
CA ALA A 103 -5.38 -12.02 -21.17
C ALA A 103 -6.54 -11.79 -20.19
N ASN A 104 -6.42 -12.31 -18.96
CA ASN A 104 -7.43 -12.12 -17.93
C ASN A 104 -7.45 -10.66 -17.41
N HIS A 105 -6.29 -10.05 -17.17
CA HIS A 105 -6.20 -8.63 -16.79
C HIS A 105 -6.84 -7.73 -17.84
N SER A 106 -6.54 -7.95 -19.12
CA SER A 106 -7.10 -7.14 -20.21
C SER A 106 -8.63 -7.28 -20.29
N ALA A 107 -9.15 -8.51 -20.15
CA ALA A 107 -10.59 -8.75 -20.13
C ALA A 107 -11.26 -8.11 -18.91
N ARG A 108 -10.60 -8.14 -17.76
CA ARG A 108 -11.09 -7.53 -16.52
C ARG A 108 -11.05 -6.01 -16.58
N ALA A 109 -10.00 -5.41 -17.13
CA ALA A 109 -9.93 -3.97 -17.38
C ALA A 109 -11.15 -3.51 -18.19
N SER A 110 -11.45 -4.21 -19.29
CA SER A 110 -12.64 -3.95 -20.12
C SER A 110 -13.94 -4.08 -19.32
N ALA A 111 -14.09 -5.13 -18.51
CA ALA A 111 -15.29 -5.32 -17.70
C ALA A 111 -15.47 -4.23 -16.63
N MET A 112 -14.38 -3.77 -16.00
CA MET A 112 -14.44 -2.65 -15.05
C MET A 112 -14.78 -1.34 -15.75
N ASN A 113 -14.27 -1.12 -16.96
CA ASN A 113 -14.65 0.03 -17.79
C ASN A 113 -16.13 0.02 -18.18
N ASP A 114 -16.68 -1.13 -18.58
CA ASP A 114 -18.11 -1.27 -18.87
C ASP A 114 -18.97 -0.94 -17.65
N LEU A 115 -18.57 -1.41 -16.47
CA LEU A 115 -19.25 -1.11 -15.21
C LEU A 115 -19.11 0.38 -14.82
N ALA A 116 -17.95 0.99 -15.05
CA ALA A 116 -17.73 2.41 -14.79
C ALA A 116 -18.64 3.29 -15.66
N VAL A 117 -18.79 2.95 -16.94
CA VAL A 117 -19.73 3.61 -17.85
C VAL A 117 -21.17 3.42 -17.37
N ALA A 118 -21.54 2.21 -16.95
CA ALA A 118 -22.87 1.94 -16.40
C ALA A 118 -23.15 2.73 -15.10
N ALA A 119 -22.11 3.04 -14.32
CA ALA A 119 -22.18 3.89 -13.13
C ALA A 119 -22.21 5.40 -13.43
N GLY A 120 -22.19 5.81 -14.71
CA GLY A 120 -22.28 7.20 -15.14
C GLY A 120 -20.94 7.90 -15.38
N GLY A 121 -19.81 7.19 -15.26
CA GLY A 121 -18.49 7.71 -15.62
C GLY A 121 -18.11 7.42 -17.07
N THR A 122 -16.81 7.47 -17.35
CA THR A 122 -16.23 7.04 -18.64
C THR A 122 -15.20 5.92 -18.42
N ALA A 123 -14.88 5.18 -19.48
CA ALA A 123 -13.81 4.19 -19.47
C ALA A 123 -12.44 4.85 -19.22
N TRP A 124 -11.53 4.10 -18.61
CA TRP A 124 -10.11 4.43 -18.49
C TRP A 124 -9.27 3.29 -19.07
N ASP A 125 -8.74 3.49 -20.28
CA ASP A 125 -8.01 2.46 -21.02
C ASP A 125 -6.49 2.54 -20.86
N ASP A 126 -6.00 3.46 -20.04
CA ASP A 126 -4.58 3.66 -19.77
C ASP A 126 -4.15 3.03 -18.43
N VAL A 127 -2.85 3.00 -18.15
CA VAL A 127 -2.26 2.63 -16.86
C VAL A 127 -2.65 3.64 -15.76
N ASN A 128 -2.38 3.28 -14.50
CA ASN A 128 -2.54 4.21 -13.39
C ASN A 128 -1.28 5.08 -13.28
N PRO A 129 -1.36 6.40 -13.58
CA PRO A 129 -0.18 7.26 -13.65
C PRO A 129 0.51 7.40 -12.28
N TRP A 130 -0.26 7.40 -11.19
CA TRP A 130 0.30 7.52 -9.85
C TRP A 130 1.16 6.30 -9.49
N TYR A 131 0.63 5.10 -9.70
CA TYR A 131 1.39 3.86 -9.45
C TYR A 131 2.58 3.75 -10.39
N VAL A 132 2.42 4.10 -11.67
CA VAL A 132 3.51 4.04 -12.64
C VAL A 132 4.66 4.94 -12.22
N GLU A 133 4.39 6.22 -11.97
CA GLU A 133 5.42 7.20 -11.60
C GLU A 133 6.10 6.84 -10.26
N ARG A 134 5.31 6.49 -9.23
CA ARG A 134 5.82 6.41 -7.86
C ARG A 134 6.27 5.02 -7.42
N SER A 135 5.79 3.98 -8.08
CA SER A 135 6.03 2.60 -7.65
C SER A 135 6.59 1.75 -8.78
N ILE A 136 5.88 1.63 -9.90
CA ILE A 136 6.22 0.64 -10.93
C ILE A 136 7.52 1.01 -11.64
N THR A 137 7.71 2.25 -12.09
CA THR A 137 8.96 2.64 -12.77
C THR A 137 10.18 2.45 -11.87
N PRO A 138 10.22 2.97 -10.62
CA PRO A 138 11.35 2.71 -9.71
C PRO A 138 11.60 1.22 -9.44
N ILE A 139 10.55 0.41 -9.35
CA ILE A 139 10.70 -1.03 -9.17
C ILE A 139 11.30 -1.67 -10.41
N LEU A 140 10.80 -1.36 -11.61
CA LEU A 140 11.29 -1.94 -12.86
C LEU A 140 12.74 -1.55 -13.14
N ASP A 141 13.14 -0.31 -12.81
CA ASP A 141 14.54 0.12 -12.87
C ASP A 141 15.41 -0.75 -11.95
N ALA A 142 14.97 -0.94 -10.69
CA ALA A 142 15.69 -1.80 -9.75
C ALA A 142 15.75 -3.26 -10.21
N VAL A 143 14.66 -3.80 -10.77
CA VAL A 143 14.62 -5.16 -11.35
C VAL A 143 15.62 -5.29 -12.52
N GLY A 144 15.72 -4.28 -13.38
CA GLY A 144 16.66 -4.26 -14.51
C GLY A 144 18.13 -4.33 -14.10
N ASP A 145 18.46 -3.72 -12.95
CA ASP A 145 19.81 -3.75 -12.36
C ASP A 145 20.05 -4.96 -11.44
N SER A 146 19.07 -5.85 -11.27
CA SER A 146 19.14 -6.95 -10.31
C SER A 146 20.15 -8.04 -10.70
N ASP A 147 20.73 -8.69 -9.69
CA ASP A 147 21.53 -9.91 -9.84
C ASP A 147 20.71 -11.10 -10.36
N ASP A 148 19.39 -11.04 -10.21
CA ASP A 148 18.43 -12.04 -10.69
C ASP A 148 17.13 -11.33 -11.03
N ALA A 149 17.12 -10.69 -12.20
CA ALA A 149 15.97 -9.97 -12.73
C ALA A 149 14.74 -10.87 -12.86
N ALA A 150 14.93 -12.18 -13.11
CA ALA A 150 13.82 -13.10 -13.25
C ALA A 150 13.10 -13.34 -11.93
N ARG A 151 13.82 -13.65 -10.86
CA ARG A 151 13.25 -13.75 -9.51
C ARG A 151 12.52 -12.48 -9.11
N ASP A 152 13.11 -11.31 -9.36
CA ASP A 152 12.54 -10.05 -8.91
C ASP A 152 11.30 -9.64 -9.72
N ALA A 153 11.29 -9.91 -11.04
CA ALA A 153 10.11 -9.72 -11.87
C ALA A 153 8.97 -10.67 -11.50
N ILE A 154 9.27 -11.93 -11.18
CA ILE A 154 8.28 -12.90 -10.69
C ILE A 154 7.71 -12.45 -9.35
N ASN A 155 8.57 -12.01 -8.43
CA ASN A 155 8.14 -11.48 -7.13
C ASN A 155 7.27 -10.23 -7.29
N LEU A 156 7.60 -9.33 -8.22
CA LEU A 156 6.76 -8.20 -8.56
C LEU A 156 5.37 -8.63 -9.05
N ALA A 157 5.31 -9.57 -10.00
CA ALA A 157 4.03 -10.07 -10.52
C ALA A 157 3.16 -10.67 -9.40
N ILE A 158 3.74 -11.48 -8.52
CA ILE A 158 3.03 -12.05 -7.35
C ILE A 158 2.53 -10.95 -6.41
N THR A 159 3.37 -9.94 -6.13
CA THR A 159 2.99 -8.81 -5.29
C THR A 159 1.83 -8.02 -5.88
N LEU A 160 1.84 -7.77 -7.19
CA LEU A 160 0.75 -7.06 -7.88
C LEU A 160 -0.56 -7.86 -7.87
N GLU A 161 -0.50 -9.17 -8.01
CA GLU A 161 -1.70 -10.01 -7.90
C GLU A 161 -2.29 -10.00 -6.48
N ASN A 162 -1.44 -10.02 -5.46
CA ASN A 162 -1.90 -9.89 -4.07
C ASN A 162 -2.49 -8.49 -3.81
N LEU A 163 -1.87 -7.44 -4.37
CA LEU A 163 -2.37 -6.07 -4.31
C LEU A 163 -3.75 -5.95 -4.96
N LEU A 164 -3.93 -6.51 -6.16
CA LEU A 164 -5.22 -6.52 -6.85
C LEU A 164 -6.27 -7.30 -6.06
N ALA A 165 -5.92 -8.47 -5.52
CA ALA A 165 -6.84 -9.26 -4.70
C ALA A 165 -7.33 -8.46 -3.48
N ALA A 166 -6.44 -7.75 -2.78
CA ALA A 166 -6.82 -6.87 -1.67
C ALA A 166 -7.65 -5.66 -2.13
N THR A 167 -7.27 -5.02 -3.23
CA THR A 167 -8.00 -3.88 -3.81
C THR A 167 -9.44 -4.26 -4.13
N TYR A 168 -9.66 -5.39 -4.79
CA TYR A 168 -11.01 -5.85 -5.09
C TYR A 168 -11.79 -6.30 -3.87
N GLN A 169 -11.12 -6.85 -2.85
CA GLN A 169 -11.76 -7.20 -1.60
C GLN A 169 -12.28 -5.94 -0.86
N GLU A 170 -11.49 -4.87 -0.88
CA GLU A 170 -11.91 -3.56 -0.36
C GLU A 170 -13.09 -3.00 -1.18
N MET A 171 -12.95 -2.94 -2.50
CA MET A 171 -13.97 -2.41 -3.40
C MET A 171 -15.30 -3.16 -3.29
N ALA A 172 -15.29 -4.48 -3.10
CA ALA A 172 -16.51 -5.26 -2.89
C ALA A 172 -17.32 -4.79 -1.67
N SER A 173 -16.67 -4.14 -0.68
CA SER A 173 -17.35 -3.55 0.48
C SER A 173 -17.79 -2.10 0.28
N THR A 174 -17.16 -1.38 -0.65
CA THR A 174 -17.40 0.05 -0.90
C THR A 174 -18.37 0.30 -2.05
N LEU A 175 -18.34 -0.54 -3.09
CA LEU A 175 -19.19 -0.42 -4.27
C LEU A 175 -20.68 -0.57 -3.93
N THR A 176 -21.50 0.30 -4.50
CA THR A 176 -22.94 0.37 -4.23
C THR A 176 -23.75 -0.52 -5.18
N SER A 177 -23.31 -0.72 -6.41
CA SER A 177 -23.92 -1.64 -7.38
C SER A 177 -23.69 -3.12 -7.04
N ALA A 178 -24.76 -3.94 -7.15
CA ALA A 178 -24.66 -5.38 -6.92
C ALA A 178 -23.78 -6.08 -7.97
N ASP A 179 -23.90 -5.67 -9.24
CA ASP A 179 -23.11 -6.23 -10.34
C ASP A 179 -21.63 -5.85 -10.19
N ALA A 180 -21.35 -4.60 -9.78
CA ALA A 180 -19.99 -4.15 -9.53
C ALA A 180 -19.35 -4.91 -8.34
N ARG A 181 -20.09 -5.14 -7.25
CA ARG A 181 -19.62 -5.97 -6.14
C ARG A 181 -19.34 -7.41 -6.56
N ALA A 182 -20.22 -8.00 -7.37
CA ALA A 182 -20.02 -9.36 -7.88
C ALA A 182 -18.76 -9.46 -8.73
N ALA A 183 -18.57 -8.52 -9.66
CA ALA A 183 -17.38 -8.44 -10.50
C ALA A 183 -16.10 -8.25 -9.66
N ALA A 184 -16.14 -7.41 -8.62
CA ALA A 184 -15.01 -7.24 -7.71
C ALA A 184 -14.66 -8.55 -6.97
N LEU A 185 -15.65 -9.28 -6.45
CA LEU A 185 -15.41 -10.57 -5.79
C LEU A 185 -14.83 -11.62 -6.73
N GLU A 186 -15.32 -11.70 -7.98
CA GLU A 186 -14.78 -12.58 -9.01
C GLU A 186 -13.33 -12.23 -9.34
N ALA A 187 -13.04 -10.93 -9.49
CA ALA A 187 -11.71 -10.41 -9.71
C ALA A 187 -10.75 -10.71 -8.54
N CYS A 188 -11.19 -10.52 -7.30
CA CYS A 188 -10.46 -10.87 -6.09
C CYS A 188 -10.05 -12.36 -6.11
N ALA A 189 -11.01 -13.25 -6.37
CA ALA A 189 -10.76 -14.69 -6.45
C ALA A 189 -9.86 -15.09 -7.63
N GLN A 190 -9.90 -14.35 -8.74
CA GLN A 190 -9.04 -14.62 -9.89
C GLN A 190 -7.58 -14.21 -9.61
N SER A 191 -7.34 -12.99 -9.09
CA SER A 191 -5.99 -12.54 -8.75
C SER A 191 -5.35 -13.39 -7.66
N GLY A 192 -6.12 -13.82 -6.64
CA GLY A 192 -5.62 -14.78 -5.66
C GLY A 192 -5.17 -16.12 -6.30
N ARG A 193 -5.89 -16.60 -7.33
CA ARG A 193 -5.50 -17.81 -8.07
C ARG A 193 -4.28 -17.59 -8.94
N HIS A 194 -4.13 -16.42 -9.57
CA HIS A 194 -2.93 -16.09 -10.34
C HIS A 194 -1.70 -16.01 -9.45
N SER A 195 -1.76 -15.28 -8.34
CA SER A 195 -0.71 -15.26 -7.31
C SER A 195 -0.29 -16.67 -6.88
N ALA A 196 -1.27 -17.51 -6.51
CA ALA A 196 -1.00 -18.89 -6.11
C ALA A 196 -0.35 -19.73 -7.23
N ALA A 197 -0.82 -19.58 -8.48
CA ALA A 197 -0.25 -20.28 -9.62
C ALA A 197 1.19 -19.84 -9.91
N LEU A 198 1.48 -18.55 -9.85
CA LEU A 198 2.82 -17.99 -10.03
C LEU A 198 3.78 -18.50 -8.96
N VAL A 199 3.36 -18.49 -7.68
CA VAL A 199 4.17 -19.03 -6.57
C VAL A 199 4.48 -20.51 -6.76
N LEU A 200 3.47 -21.32 -7.05
CA LEU A 200 3.67 -22.77 -7.19
C LEU A 200 4.51 -23.12 -8.41
N ALA A 201 4.42 -22.33 -9.48
CA ALA A 201 5.25 -22.51 -10.67
C ALA A 201 6.70 -22.11 -10.42
N ALA A 202 6.95 -20.98 -9.74
CA ALA A 202 8.30 -20.45 -9.54
C ALA A 202 9.05 -21.10 -8.36
N PHE A 203 8.35 -21.41 -7.27
CA PHE A 203 8.97 -21.82 -6.00
C PHE A 203 8.54 -23.21 -5.53
N GLY A 204 7.59 -23.84 -6.22
CA GLY A 204 7.14 -25.19 -5.94
C GLY A 204 6.25 -25.33 -4.71
N VAL A 205 5.88 -26.58 -4.41
CA VAL A 205 4.86 -26.89 -3.38
C VAL A 205 5.29 -26.64 -1.95
N ALA A 206 6.60 -26.46 -1.70
CA ALA A 206 7.12 -26.09 -0.38
C ALA A 206 6.64 -24.68 0.05
N ASN A 207 6.31 -23.83 -0.91
CA ASN A 207 5.81 -22.48 -0.69
C ASN A 207 4.27 -22.40 -0.75
N ARG A 208 3.56 -23.52 -0.50
CA ARG A 208 2.08 -23.52 -0.53
C ARG A 208 1.45 -22.72 0.59
N PHE A 209 1.93 -22.88 1.81
CA PHE A 209 1.36 -22.26 3.01
C PHE A 209 2.42 -21.42 3.71
N SER A 210 2.08 -20.17 4.01
CA SER A 210 2.93 -19.31 4.83
C SER A 210 2.97 -19.79 6.29
N PRO A 211 4.14 -19.81 6.95
CA PRO A 211 4.25 -20.03 8.39
C PRO A 211 3.44 -19.02 9.21
N ALA A 212 3.19 -17.83 8.67
CA ALA A 212 2.36 -16.80 9.32
C ALA A 212 0.93 -17.28 9.61
N LEU A 213 0.42 -18.26 8.86
CA LEU A 213 -0.90 -18.88 9.11
C LEU A 213 -0.99 -19.59 10.46
N VAL A 214 0.15 -20.03 11.00
CA VAL A 214 0.24 -20.71 12.29
C VAL A 214 0.97 -19.86 13.33
N GLY A 215 1.12 -18.55 13.09
CA GLY A 215 1.76 -17.60 13.99
C GLY A 215 3.30 -17.64 13.98
N GLU A 216 3.91 -18.28 12.98
CA GLU A 216 5.35 -18.31 12.78
C GLU A 216 5.79 -17.20 11.81
N GLU A 217 7.07 -16.80 11.89
CA GLU A 217 7.60 -15.76 11.01
C GLU A 217 8.02 -16.34 9.66
N ALA A 218 7.60 -15.69 8.57
CA ALA A 218 8.08 -16.01 7.23
C ALA A 218 9.51 -15.47 7.06
N THR A 219 10.48 -16.37 6.93
CA THR A 219 11.89 -15.98 6.77
C THR A 219 12.19 -15.53 5.34
N ARG A 220 13.11 -14.56 5.22
CA ARG A 220 13.69 -14.17 3.93
C ARG A 220 14.52 -15.32 3.35
N THR A 221 14.62 -15.34 2.04
CA THR A 221 15.48 -16.29 1.31
C THR A 221 16.96 -15.98 1.56
N ALA A 222 17.86 -16.90 1.19
CA ALA A 222 19.30 -16.67 1.25
C ALA A 222 19.76 -15.46 0.41
N ALA A 223 18.99 -15.10 -0.62
CA ALA A 223 19.24 -13.91 -1.45
C ALA A 223 18.78 -12.60 -0.78
N GLY A 224 18.19 -12.65 0.41
CA GLY A 224 17.69 -11.49 1.14
C GLY A 224 16.34 -10.95 0.65
N VAL A 225 15.66 -11.66 -0.26
CA VAL A 225 14.30 -11.30 -0.72
C VAL A 225 13.22 -12.02 0.09
N ASN A 226 12.02 -11.45 0.11
CA ASN A 226 10.85 -12.03 0.77
C ASN A 226 10.49 -13.37 0.13
N ARG A 227 10.19 -14.37 0.97
CA ARG A 227 9.70 -15.65 0.48
C ARG A 227 8.22 -15.51 0.15
N GLN A 228 7.86 -15.86 -1.09
CA GLN A 228 6.48 -15.81 -1.56
C GLN A 228 5.74 -17.10 -1.24
N TYR A 229 4.43 -17.01 -0.96
CA TYR A 229 3.59 -18.15 -0.61
C TYR A 229 2.25 -18.11 -1.34
N ALA A 230 1.75 -19.28 -1.76
CA ALA A 230 0.49 -19.38 -2.50
C ALA A 230 -0.73 -19.04 -1.62
N ILE A 231 -0.63 -19.31 -0.33
CA ILE A 231 -1.54 -18.81 0.70
C ILE A 231 -0.68 -18.00 1.68
N PRO A 232 -0.55 -16.68 1.47
CA PRO A 232 0.43 -15.85 2.15
C PRO A 232 0.05 -15.49 3.59
N GLY A 233 -1.25 -15.50 3.91
CA GLY A 233 -1.76 -15.13 5.22
C GLY A 233 -3.24 -15.40 5.35
N THR A 234 -3.83 -14.92 6.43
CA THR A 234 -5.28 -15.02 6.67
C THR A 234 -6.05 -14.19 5.64
N PHE A 235 -7.19 -14.70 5.20
CA PHE A 235 -8.13 -13.95 4.37
C PHE A 235 -8.46 -12.60 5.03
N GLY A 236 -8.58 -11.54 4.24
CA GLY A 236 -8.94 -10.23 4.76
C GLY A 236 -7.81 -9.23 4.94
N GLN A 237 -6.55 -9.59 4.63
CA GLN A 237 -5.41 -8.70 4.82
C GLN A 237 -5.37 -7.61 3.74
N LEU A 238 -5.74 -6.38 4.11
CA LEU A 238 -5.69 -5.16 3.27
C LEU A 238 -4.43 -4.31 3.56
N GLY A 239 -3.41 -4.91 4.16
CA GLY A 239 -2.18 -4.21 4.54
C GLY A 239 -1.29 -3.86 3.35
N GLN A 240 -0.20 -3.16 3.62
CA GLN A 240 0.85 -2.92 2.63
C GLN A 240 1.56 -4.22 2.26
N PHE A 241 1.92 -4.33 0.99
CA PHE A 241 2.70 -5.42 0.42
C PHE A 241 4.15 -4.98 0.26
N GLU A 242 5.06 -5.72 0.90
CA GLU A 242 6.49 -5.49 0.82
C GLU A 242 7.10 -6.28 -0.34
N LEU A 243 7.72 -5.59 -1.29
CA LEU A 243 8.58 -6.16 -2.31
C LEU A 243 10.04 -5.80 -2.01
N VAL A 244 10.90 -6.80 -1.92
CA VAL A 244 12.36 -6.61 -1.85
C VAL A 244 12.93 -7.03 -3.20
N ALA A 245 13.54 -6.10 -3.92
CA ALA A 245 14.00 -6.29 -5.30
C ALA A 245 15.20 -5.40 -5.63
N GLY A 246 15.87 -5.73 -6.73
CA GLY A 246 17.03 -5.02 -7.24
C GLY A 246 18.35 -5.41 -6.60
N PRO A 247 19.47 -4.84 -7.06
CA PRO A 247 20.80 -5.27 -6.65
C PRO A 247 21.03 -5.07 -5.15
N GLN A 248 21.97 -5.84 -4.60
CA GLN A 248 22.48 -5.60 -3.27
C GLN A 248 23.40 -4.37 -3.27
N ASP A 249 23.27 -3.52 -2.25
CA ASP A 249 24.21 -2.44 -1.98
C ASP A 249 25.54 -2.98 -1.43
N VAL A 250 26.46 -2.06 -1.10
CA VAL A 250 27.78 -2.40 -0.53
C VAL A 250 27.70 -3.13 0.82
N ASN A 251 26.54 -3.12 1.48
CA ASN A 251 26.26 -3.80 2.75
C ASN A 251 25.47 -5.10 2.57
N GLY A 252 25.17 -5.50 1.33
CA GLY A 252 24.35 -6.68 1.03
C GLY A 252 22.84 -6.46 1.16
N VAL A 253 22.39 -5.20 1.30
CA VAL A 253 20.98 -4.84 1.48
C VAL A 253 20.34 -4.48 0.14
N ARG A 254 19.12 -4.97 -0.10
CA ARG A 254 18.34 -4.66 -1.29
C ARG A 254 17.31 -3.56 -1.02
N SER A 255 16.84 -2.93 -2.09
CA SER A 255 15.74 -1.95 -2.00
C SER A 255 14.44 -2.61 -1.56
N THR A 256 13.73 -1.95 -0.67
CA THR A 256 12.37 -2.32 -0.24
C THR A 256 11.37 -1.34 -0.82
N PHE A 257 10.34 -1.88 -1.46
CA PHE A 257 9.21 -1.13 -2.01
C PHE A 257 7.93 -1.54 -1.29
N LEU A 258 7.11 -0.54 -0.94
CA LEU A 258 5.83 -0.75 -0.29
C LEU A 258 4.71 -0.39 -1.25
N LEU A 259 3.88 -1.37 -1.57
CA LEU A 259 2.69 -1.21 -2.40
C LEU A 259 1.46 -1.31 -1.49
N ALA A 260 0.55 -0.34 -1.58
CA ALA A 260 -0.69 -0.32 -0.82
C ALA A 260 -1.88 -0.35 -1.79
N THR A 261 -3.07 -0.71 -1.31
CA THR A 261 -4.30 -0.53 -2.08
C THR A 261 -4.53 0.96 -2.39
N PRO A 262 -5.29 1.28 -3.45
CA PRO A 262 -5.50 2.66 -3.86
C PRO A 262 -6.01 3.56 -2.73
N ALA A 263 -5.46 4.77 -2.69
CA ALA A 263 -5.93 5.87 -1.86
C ALA A 263 -6.26 7.09 -2.75
N ALA A 264 -6.76 8.16 -2.13
CA ALA A 264 -7.26 9.36 -2.82
C ALA A 264 -6.29 9.91 -3.89
N ASN A 265 -4.98 9.86 -3.66
CA ASN A 265 -3.97 10.34 -4.60
C ASN A 265 -3.77 9.46 -5.84
N SER A 266 -4.25 8.21 -5.80
CA SER A 266 -4.11 7.21 -6.86
C SER A 266 -5.42 6.89 -7.58
N TYR A 267 -6.53 7.49 -7.15
CA TYR A 267 -7.83 7.29 -7.78
C TYR A 267 -7.91 7.97 -9.14
N ILE A 268 -8.63 7.31 -10.05
CA ILE A 268 -8.93 7.83 -11.37
C ILE A 268 -10.28 8.58 -11.32
N TYR A 269 -10.21 9.82 -10.86
CA TYR A 269 -11.37 10.70 -10.74
C TYR A 269 -12.07 10.95 -12.10
N ASN A 270 -13.35 11.30 -12.05
CA ASN A 270 -14.17 11.53 -13.24
C ASN A 270 -13.69 12.74 -14.06
N GLU A 271 -12.98 13.67 -13.42
CA GLU A 271 -12.37 14.87 -14.01
C GLU A 271 -11.09 14.56 -14.79
N LEU A 272 -10.49 13.38 -14.60
CA LEU A 272 -9.33 12.96 -15.36
C LEU A 272 -9.77 12.45 -16.74
N SER A 273 -9.05 12.87 -17.77
CA SER A 273 -9.12 12.28 -19.10
C SER A 273 -7.88 11.40 -19.31
N GLY A 274 -8.06 10.26 -19.99
CA GLY A 274 -6.94 9.43 -20.41
C GLY A 274 -6.01 10.22 -21.33
N ALA A 275 -4.72 9.88 -21.32
CA ALA A 275 -3.73 10.46 -22.21
C ALA A 275 -3.93 10.03 -23.67
#